data_AF-A0A6P9FAT1-F1
#
_entry.id   AF-A0A6P9FAT1-F1
#
_cell.length_a   1.000
_cell.length_b   1.000
_cell.length_c   1.000
_cell.angle_alpha   90.00
_cell.angle_beta   90.00
_cell.angle_gamma   90.00
#
_symmetry.space_group_name_H-M   'P 1'
#
loop_
_entity.id
_entity.type
_entity.pdbx_description
1 polymer ?
#
loop_
_entity_poly.entity_id
_entity_poly.type
_entity_poly.pdbx_seq_one_letter_code
_entity_poly.pdbx_strand_id
1 'polypeptide(L)'
;MERTRIRVGFDGCFVVPSEGRSGGLVLMWKNEISLSIKSYSFFHIDAKLEDPSKGIQWKFTGLYGHPKTERRGDSWDLIRRSREPQDIPWLVCGDFNEVQSNYEKLGGRLRQERLMHAFRDALDDCHLLDLGLQVVGGNNLMAMSQKVKVCSRGLEVSKLEFGCMGLTGAYNSNLCDEDGISIIKYAFSKGITFYDTADAYGRPHTNEILTGKALKQLPREKIQIATKFGIEKAVISHMIVNGSPDYVRSCCEASLKRLDVAYIDLYYQHRVDINVLIEETVSVSARYIGLSEASPDKIRRAYAIHPITALQMEWSRWTRDIEEEIIPLCRELGIGIVPYSPLGRGFFAGKGVVESLATDSSLVKLIGEALKEISNVVPIEVVAGSRSYTNLDHLEWKFANTPPKK
;
A
#
# COMPACT_ATOMS: atom_id res chain seq x y z
N MET A 1 33.47 -16.51 -5.39
CA MET A 1 32.94 -16.40 -4.01
C MET A 1 34.00 -15.98 -3.01
N GLU A 2 35.17 -16.63 -2.93
CA GLU A 2 36.20 -16.28 -1.94
C GLU A 2 36.69 -14.81 -2.02
N ARG A 3 36.95 -14.31 -3.24
CA ARG A 3 37.28 -12.89 -3.45
C ARG A 3 36.15 -11.94 -2.99
N THR A 4 34.90 -12.34 -3.21
CA THR A 4 33.72 -11.56 -2.79
C THR A 4 33.63 -11.52 -1.27
N ARG A 5 33.74 -12.68 -0.62
CA ARG A 5 33.74 -12.85 0.84
C ARG A 5 34.75 -11.92 1.53
N ILE A 6 36.00 -11.95 1.06
CA ILE A 6 37.08 -11.10 1.58
C ILE A 6 36.74 -9.62 1.37
N ARG A 7 36.24 -9.25 0.18
CA ARG A 7 35.91 -7.86 -0.15
C ARG A 7 34.76 -7.29 0.67
N VAL A 8 33.76 -8.09 1.01
CA VAL A 8 32.64 -7.67 1.89
C VAL A 8 32.97 -7.85 3.38
N GLY A 9 34.17 -8.35 3.69
CA GLY A 9 34.69 -8.46 5.04
C GLY A 9 34.11 -9.62 5.87
N PHE A 10 33.46 -10.62 5.29
CA PHE A 10 33.04 -11.80 6.06
C PHE A 10 34.21 -12.76 6.29
N ASP A 11 34.25 -13.39 7.46
CA ASP A 11 35.36 -14.25 7.88
C ASP A 11 35.11 -15.73 7.56
N GLY A 12 33.87 -16.19 7.73
CA GLY A 12 33.45 -17.55 7.46
C GLY A 12 32.56 -17.63 6.22
N CYS A 13 32.57 -18.79 5.55
CA CYS A 13 31.58 -19.12 4.53
C CYS A 13 31.29 -20.61 4.45
N PHE A 14 30.07 -20.94 4.05
CA PHE A 14 29.63 -22.27 3.68
C PHE A 14 28.97 -22.18 2.31
N VAL A 15 29.37 -23.07 1.40
CA VAL A 15 28.97 -23.05 -0.01
C VAL A 15 28.32 -24.36 -0.36
N VAL A 16 27.11 -24.29 -0.89
CA VAL A 16 26.46 -25.40 -1.59
C VAL A 16 26.59 -25.12 -3.09
N PRO A 17 27.23 -26.02 -3.86
CA PRO A 17 27.41 -25.82 -5.30
C PRO A 17 26.06 -25.82 -6.04
N SER A 18 26.04 -25.22 -7.22
CA SER A 18 24.90 -25.33 -8.15
C SER A 18 24.76 -26.76 -8.67
N GLU A 19 23.53 -27.25 -8.79
CA GLU A 19 23.22 -28.51 -9.46
C GLU A 19 21.99 -28.34 -10.37
N GLY A 20 22.12 -28.75 -11.64
CA GLY A 20 21.06 -28.61 -12.64
C GLY A 20 20.65 -27.16 -12.86
N ARG A 21 19.46 -26.78 -12.41
CA ARG A 21 18.90 -25.40 -12.53
C ARG A 21 19.02 -24.57 -11.24
N SER A 22 19.64 -25.10 -10.17
CA SER A 22 19.90 -24.29 -8.98
C SER A 22 21.12 -23.39 -9.16
N GLY A 23 21.04 -22.14 -8.67
CA GLY A 23 22.13 -21.17 -8.73
C GLY A 23 23.24 -21.39 -7.69
N GLY A 24 23.08 -22.41 -6.84
CA GLY A 24 23.90 -22.62 -5.65
C GLY A 24 23.47 -21.70 -4.49
N LEU A 25 23.94 -22.03 -3.28
CA LEU A 25 23.67 -21.24 -2.07
C LEU A 25 24.99 -20.93 -1.37
N VAL A 26 25.09 -19.72 -0.81
CA VAL A 26 26.24 -19.32 0.00
C VAL A 26 25.75 -18.62 1.26
N LEU A 27 26.24 -19.10 2.40
CA LEU A 27 26.08 -18.46 3.70
C LEU A 27 27.43 -17.90 4.13
N MET A 28 27.50 -16.62 4.47
CA MET A 28 28.71 -15.95 4.95
C MET A 28 28.45 -15.31 6.31
N TRP A 29 29.44 -15.31 7.19
CA TRP A 29 29.31 -14.75 8.54
C TRP A 29 30.64 -14.16 9.04
N LYS A 30 30.57 -13.39 10.12
CA LYS A 30 31.73 -12.83 10.80
C LYS A 30 32.20 -13.74 11.94
N ASN A 31 33.47 -13.67 12.33
CA ASN A 31 34.04 -14.48 13.40
C ASN A 31 33.37 -14.26 14.78
N GLU A 32 32.67 -13.13 14.99
CA GLU A 32 31.92 -12.92 16.23
C GLU A 32 30.71 -13.85 16.37
N ILE A 33 30.27 -14.47 15.27
CA ILE A 33 29.14 -15.40 15.25
C ILE A 33 29.65 -16.83 15.14
N SER A 34 29.32 -17.64 16.14
CA SER A 34 29.51 -19.09 16.08
C SER A 34 28.38 -19.70 15.25
N LEU A 35 28.73 -20.50 14.24
CA LEU A 35 27.77 -21.06 13.28
C LEU A 35 27.95 -22.57 13.14
N SER A 36 26.84 -23.32 13.28
CA SER A 36 26.77 -24.77 13.13
C SER A 36 25.74 -25.13 12.07
N ILE A 37 26.20 -25.68 10.93
CA ILE A 37 25.31 -26.21 9.89
C ILE A 37 24.58 -27.44 10.43
N LYS A 38 23.25 -27.45 10.33
CA LYS A 38 22.38 -28.55 10.77
C LYS A 38 22.02 -29.47 9.62
N SER A 39 21.61 -28.89 8.50
CA SER A 39 21.33 -29.62 7.28
C SER A 39 21.58 -28.71 6.07
N TYR A 40 21.83 -29.30 4.92
CA TYR A 40 21.87 -28.57 3.67
C TYR A 40 21.49 -29.50 2.52
N SER A 41 21.03 -28.90 1.42
CA SER A 41 20.85 -29.53 0.12
C SER A 41 21.05 -28.48 -0.96
N PHE A 42 20.96 -28.86 -2.23
CA PHE A 42 21.00 -27.92 -3.35
C PHE A 42 19.91 -26.83 -3.31
N PHE A 43 18.93 -26.95 -2.41
CA PHE A 43 17.78 -26.04 -2.29
C PHE A 43 17.70 -25.34 -0.94
N HIS A 44 18.53 -25.69 0.04
CA HIS A 44 18.52 -25.03 1.34
C HIS A 44 19.85 -25.11 2.10
N ILE A 45 20.05 -24.20 3.04
CA ILE A 45 21.03 -24.29 4.12
C ILE A 45 20.29 -24.04 5.42
N ASP A 46 20.38 -24.96 6.38
CA ASP A 46 19.87 -24.79 7.74
C ASP A 46 21.02 -24.72 8.73
N ALA A 47 21.02 -23.69 9.57
CA ALA A 47 22.12 -23.40 10.49
C ALA A 47 21.60 -22.90 11.84
N LYS A 48 22.30 -23.30 12.90
CA LYS A 48 22.16 -22.68 14.23
C LYS A 48 23.31 -21.70 14.41
N LEU A 49 22.96 -20.50 14.85
CA LEU A 49 23.89 -19.41 15.11
C LEU A 49 23.87 -19.09 16.60
N GLU A 50 25.00 -18.65 17.11
CA GLU A 50 25.17 -18.15 18.46
C GLU A 50 26.05 -16.91 18.39
N ASP A 51 25.60 -15.83 19.01
CA ASP A 51 26.43 -14.66 19.31
C ASP A 51 26.93 -14.82 20.75
N PRO A 52 28.16 -15.31 20.97
CA PRO A 52 28.68 -15.59 22.32
C PRO A 52 28.79 -14.32 23.15
N SER A 53 28.93 -13.15 22.50
CA SER A 53 29.04 -11.86 23.18
C SER A 53 27.72 -11.40 23.80
N LYS A 54 26.59 -11.82 23.21
CA LYS A 54 25.24 -11.48 23.66
C LYS A 54 24.51 -12.64 24.35
N GLY A 55 25.05 -13.85 24.27
CA GLY A 55 24.38 -15.06 24.75
C GLY A 55 23.08 -15.37 24.00
N ILE A 56 22.94 -14.89 22.76
CA ILE A 56 21.74 -15.06 21.94
C ILE A 56 21.97 -16.21 20.95
N GLN A 57 21.03 -17.16 20.94
CA GLN A 57 20.96 -18.22 19.94
C GLN A 57 19.79 -17.99 19.00
N TRP A 58 19.98 -18.34 17.73
CA TRP A 58 19.04 -18.11 16.65
C TRP A 58 19.26 -19.15 15.56
N LYS A 59 18.21 -19.42 14.81
CA LYS A 59 18.19 -20.37 13.71
C LYS A 59 18.06 -19.61 12.39
N PHE A 60 18.77 -20.08 11.37
CA PHE A 60 18.68 -19.57 10.01
C PHE A 60 18.38 -20.69 9.03
N THR A 61 17.39 -20.50 8.19
CA THR A 61 17.14 -21.36 7.03
C THR A 61 17.18 -20.51 5.76
N GLY A 62 18.21 -20.70 4.95
CA GLY A 62 18.33 -20.14 3.61
C GLY A 62 17.68 -21.07 2.59
N LEU A 63 16.80 -20.56 1.73
CA LEU A 63 16.07 -21.33 0.72
C LEU A 63 16.33 -20.80 -0.69
N TYR A 64 16.71 -21.70 -1.58
CA TYR A 64 16.64 -21.50 -3.03
C TYR A 64 15.35 -22.11 -3.60
N GLY A 65 14.91 -23.21 -2.97
CA GLY A 65 13.73 -23.97 -3.32
C GLY A 65 13.85 -24.78 -4.62
N HIS A 66 12.82 -25.59 -4.91
CA HIS A 66 12.87 -26.59 -5.97
C HIS A 66 12.60 -26.01 -7.37
N PRO A 67 13.53 -26.13 -8.34
CA PRO A 67 13.41 -25.48 -9.64
C PRO A 67 12.34 -26.09 -10.57
N LYS A 68 11.89 -27.32 -10.28
CA LYS A 68 10.82 -28.00 -11.03
C LYS A 68 9.45 -27.74 -10.43
N THR A 69 8.51 -27.27 -11.25
CA THR A 69 7.17 -26.83 -10.85
C THR A 69 6.38 -27.90 -10.08
N GLU A 70 6.48 -29.15 -10.51
CA GLU A 70 5.77 -30.29 -9.92
C GLU A 70 6.28 -30.69 -8.52
N ARG A 71 7.46 -30.22 -8.14
CA ARG A 71 8.11 -30.50 -6.84
C ARG A 71 8.25 -29.27 -5.96
N ARG A 72 7.59 -28.15 -6.30
CA ARG A 72 7.62 -26.92 -5.49
C ARG A 72 7.06 -27.14 -4.08
N GLY A 73 6.09 -28.05 -3.93
CA GLY A 73 5.56 -28.47 -2.62
C GLY A 73 6.63 -29.01 -1.66
N ASP A 74 7.67 -29.67 -2.18
CA ASP A 74 8.77 -30.19 -1.37
C ASP A 74 9.52 -29.09 -0.60
N SER A 75 9.52 -27.86 -1.14
CA SER A 75 10.14 -26.70 -0.49
C SER A 75 9.35 -26.29 0.75
N TRP A 76 8.02 -26.38 0.70
CA TRP A 76 7.12 -26.10 1.81
C TRP A 76 7.23 -27.15 2.91
N ASP A 77 7.29 -28.41 2.53
CA ASP A 77 7.52 -29.50 3.48
C ASP A 77 8.90 -29.42 4.12
N LEU A 78 9.89 -28.90 3.40
CA LEU A 78 11.21 -28.64 3.96
C LEU A 78 11.15 -27.57 5.04
N ILE A 79 10.48 -26.43 4.80
CA ILE A 79 10.29 -25.39 5.83
C ILE A 79 9.62 -25.98 7.06
N ARG A 80 8.52 -26.74 6.89
CA ARG A 80 7.80 -27.39 7.99
C ARG A 80 8.69 -28.33 8.80
N ARG A 81 9.53 -29.14 8.14
CA ARG A 81 10.48 -30.04 8.81
C ARG A 81 11.63 -29.30 9.48
N SER A 82 12.03 -28.15 8.94
CA SER A 82 13.06 -27.30 9.51
C SER A 82 12.57 -26.55 10.76
N ARG A 83 11.26 -26.45 10.99
CA ARG A 83 10.74 -25.89 12.25
C ARG A 83 11.19 -26.74 13.42
N GLU A 84 11.98 -26.15 14.32
CA GLU A 84 12.36 -26.79 15.59
C GLU A 84 11.32 -26.45 16.69
N PRO A 85 11.08 -27.36 17.65
CA PRO A 85 10.19 -27.09 18.78
C PRO A 85 10.73 -26.08 19.80
N GLN A 86 12.01 -25.68 19.69
CA GLN A 86 12.66 -24.80 20.67
C GLN A 86 12.32 -23.34 20.41
N ASP A 87 12.09 -22.57 21.48
CA ASP A 87 11.80 -21.12 21.47
C ASP A 87 13.04 -20.26 21.15
N ILE A 88 13.81 -20.62 20.12
CA ILE A 88 14.88 -19.76 19.59
C ILE A 88 14.37 -18.99 18.37
N PRO A 89 14.69 -17.69 18.22
CA PRO A 89 14.31 -16.92 17.04
C PRO A 89 14.75 -17.62 15.75
N TRP A 90 13.83 -17.76 14.80
CA TRP A 90 14.06 -18.45 13.54
C TRP A 90 13.86 -17.50 12.36
N LEU A 91 14.93 -17.30 11.59
CA LEU A 91 14.95 -16.52 10.36
C LEU A 91 14.93 -17.45 9.15
N VAL A 92 13.93 -17.29 8.30
CA VAL A 92 13.87 -17.95 6.99
C VAL A 92 14.05 -16.91 5.90
N CYS A 93 14.99 -17.13 4.99
CA CYS A 93 15.32 -16.21 3.92
C CYS A 93 15.51 -16.97 2.61
N GLY A 94 15.08 -16.42 1.48
CA GLY A 94 15.21 -17.07 0.18
C GLY A 94 14.68 -16.22 -0.95
N ASP A 95 14.90 -16.67 -2.18
CA ASP A 95 14.34 -16.01 -3.37
C ASP A 95 12.90 -16.47 -3.68
N PHE A 96 12.45 -17.57 -3.05
CA PHE A 96 11.11 -18.14 -3.14
C PHE A 96 10.58 -18.24 -4.59
N ASN A 97 11.44 -18.68 -5.51
CA ASN A 97 11.10 -18.85 -6.94
C ASN A 97 9.97 -19.89 -7.17
N GLU A 98 9.60 -20.65 -6.15
CA GLU A 98 8.44 -21.55 -6.11
C GLU A 98 7.12 -20.77 -6.18
N VAL A 99 7.14 -19.55 -5.65
CA VAL A 99 6.00 -18.63 -5.53
C VAL A 99 5.98 -17.69 -6.73
N GLN A 100 7.13 -17.19 -7.17
CA GLN A 100 7.24 -16.28 -8.32
C GLN A 100 7.81 -16.98 -9.56
N SER A 101 7.06 -16.94 -10.67
CA SER A 101 7.61 -17.34 -11.98
C SER A 101 8.55 -16.26 -12.52
N ASN A 102 9.68 -16.64 -13.13
CA ASN A 102 10.52 -15.69 -13.89
C ASN A 102 9.75 -15.04 -15.05
N TYR A 103 8.67 -15.67 -15.54
CA TYR A 103 7.79 -15.05 -16.53
C TYR A 103 6.94 -13.92 -15.94
N GLU A 104 6.54 -13.98 -14.66
CA GLU A 104 5.82 -12.88 -14.01
C GLU A 104 6.70 -11.64 -13.86
N LYS A 105 8.01 -11.83 -13.60
CA LYS A 105 8.99 -10.73 -13.58
C LYS A 105 9.12 -10.01 -14.93
N LEU A 106 8.61 -10.62 -16.01
CA LEU A 106 8.65 -10.14 -17.39
C LEU A 106 7.25 -9.87 -17.97
N GLY A 107 6.20 -9.77 -17.13
CA GLY A 107 4.84 -9.46 -17.59
C GLY A 107 4.08 -10.64 -18.22
N GLY A 108 4.54 -11.87 -18.02
CA GLY A 108 3.93 -13.09 -18.54
C GLY A 108 2.73 -13.60 -17.72
N ARG A 109 2.27 -14.81 -18.06
CA ARG A 109 1.09 -15.43 -17.45
C ARG A 109 1.22 -15.55 -15.93
N LEU A 110 0.19 -15.08 -15.23
CA LEU A 110 0.05 -15.15 -13.78
C LEU A 110 0.11 -16.60 -13.28
N ARG A 111 0.78 -16.82 -12.14
CA ARG A 111 0.78 -18.08 -11.37
C ARG A 111 -0.62 -18.57 -11.04
N GLN A 112 -0.69 -19.89 -10.86
CA GLN A 112 -1.86 -20.58 -10.32
C GLN A 112 -2.00 -20.29 -8.82
N GLU A 113 -3.19 -19.87 -8.39
CA GLU A 113 -3.50 -19.50 -7.00
C GLU A 113 -3.13 -20.60 -5.99
N ARG A 114 -3.27 -21.89 -6.36
CA ARG A 114 -2.92 -23.03 -5.49
C ARG A 114 -1.49 -23.00 -4.95
N LEU A 115 -0.53 -22.44 -5.71
CA LEU A 115 0.87 -22.33 -5.26
C LEU A 115 1.03 -21.26 -4.18
N MET A 116 0.24 -20.18 -4.26
CA MET A 116 0.19 -19.13 -3.25
C MET A 116 -0.46 -19.62 -1.96
N HIS A 117 -1.53 -20.41 -2.07
CA HIS A 117 -2.15 -21.06 -0.91
C HIS A 117 -1.15 -21.96 -0.20
N ALA A 118 -0.48 -22.85 -0.92
CA ALA A 118 0.50 -23.75 -0.32
C ALA A 118 1.67 -23.02 0.37
N PHE A 119 2.10 -21.87 -0.17
CA PHE A 119 3.10 -21.02 0.48
C PHE A 119 2.57 -20.38 1.77
N ARG A 120 1.35 -19.82 1.75
CA ARG A 120 0.71 -19.24 2.94
C ARG A 120 0.53 -20.29 4.04
N ASP A 121 0.03 -21.47 3.67
CA ASP A 121 -0.14 -22.58 4.59
C ASP A 121 1.20 -22.95 5.23
N ALA A 122 2.30 -22.96 4.46
CA ALA A 122 3.62 -23.28 4.99
C ALA A 122 4.16 -22.23 5.98
N LEU A 123 3.94 -20.94 5.70
CA LEU A 123 4.29 -19.87 6.64
C LEU A 123 3.49 -20.00 7.92
N ASP A 124 2.19 -20.28 7.80
CA ASP A 124 1.26 -20.42 8.91
C ASP A 124 1.57 -21.63 9.79
N ASP A 125 1.79 -22.79 9.17
CA ASP A 125 2.22 -24.02 9.84
C ASP A 125 3.54 -23.83 10.60
N CYS A 126 4.31 -22.82 10.23
CA CYS A 126 5.61 -22.50 10.80
C CYS A 126 5.63 -21.28 11.72
N HIS A 127 4.50 -20.58 11.86
CA HIS A 127 4.40 -19.24 12.49
C HIS A 127 5.46 -18.26 12.00
N LEU A 128 5.80 -18.34 10.71
CA LEU A 128 6.73 -17.41 10.08
C LEU A 128 5.99 -16.11 9.76
N LEU A 129 6.56 -15.01 10.24
CA LEU A 129 6.08 -13.66 9.96
C LEU A 129 7.04 -13.01 8.97
N ASP A 130 6.51 -12.23 8.04
CA ASP A 130 7.34 -11.34 7.23
C ASP A 130 7.96 -10.29 8.17
N LEU A 131 9.28 -10.32 8.30
CA LEU A 131 10.02 -9.38 9.14
C LEU A 131 9.98 -7.95 8.61
N GLY A 132 9.54 -7.75 7.35
CA GLY A 132 9.35 -6.45 6.73
C GLY A 132 10.49 -5.50 7.05
N LEU A 133 11.67 -5.68 6.43
CA LEU A 133 12.91 -4.93 6.64
C LEU A 133 12.71 -3.62 7.47
N GLN A 134 12.84 -3.73 8.79
CA GLN A 134 12.76 -2.58 9.69
C GLN A 134 14.08 -1.82 9.65
N VAL A 135 14.06 -0.57 9.21
CA VAL A 135 15.14 0.37 9.50
C VAL A 135 14.99 0.80 10.95
N VAL A 136 16.04 0.62 11.74
CA VAL A 136 16.04 0.92 13.17
C VAL A 136 16.14 2.44 13.35
N GLY A 137 15.02 3.10 13.65
CA GLY A 137 15.03 4.41 14.34
C GLY A 137 14.00 5.44 13.88
N GLY A 138 12.83 5.49 14.54
CA GLY A 138 11.94 6.66 14.44
C GLY A 138 10.54 6.45 15.01
N ASN A 139 10.07 7.35 15.88
CA ASN A 139 8.70 7.32 16.41
C ASN A 139 7.66 7.66 15.30
N ASN A 140 6.87 6.66 14.89
CA ASN A 140 5.88 6.71 13.79
C ASN A 140 4.69 7.69 13.96
N LEU A 141 4.52 8.35 15.11
CA LEU A 141 3.42 9.31 15.32
C LEU A 141 3.65 10.66 14.63
N MET A 142 4.91 11.08 14.44
CA MET A 142 5.25 12.33 13.72
C MET A 142 5.03 12.23 12.20
N ALA A 143 5.02 11.01 11.67
CA ALA A 143 4.82 10.69 10.26
C ALA A 143 3.43 11.04 9.74
N MET A 144 2.40 10.74 10.53
CA MET A 144 0.99 10.82 10.11
C MET A 144 0.48 12.27 10.07
N SER A 145 1.02 13.14 10.93
CA SER A 145 0.65 14.55 11.03
C SER A 145 1.42 15.46 10.07
N GLN A 146 2.37 14.92 9.29
CA GLN A 146 3.12 15.69 8.31
C GLN A 146 2.17 16.20 7.22
N LYS A 147 2.11 17.52 7.05
CA LYS A 147 1.38 18.13 5.93
C LYS A 147 2.19 18.04 4.65
N VAL A 148 1.52 17.72 3.56
CA VAL A 148 2.07 17.69 2.20
C VAL A 148 1.21 18.55 1.29
N LYS A 149 1.85 19.21 0.32
CA LYS A 149 1.14 19.88 -0.77
C LYS A 149 0.73 18.81 -1.79
N VAL A 150 -0.58 18.66 -2.02
CA VAL A 150 -1.12 17.73 -3.03
C VAL A 150 -0.58 18.08 -4.41
N CYS A 151 -0.55 19.38 -4.72
CA CYS A 151 -0.12 19.89 -6.01
C CYS A 151 0.74 21.15 -5.85
N SER A 152 1.32 21.59 -6.97
CA SER A 152 2.10 22.84 -7.04
C SER A 152 1.30 24.10 -6.65
N ARG A 153 -0.05 24.01 -6.60
CA ARG A 153 -0.97 25.14 -6.43
C ARG A 153 -1.62 25.26 -5.05
N GLY A 154 -1.17 24.48 -4.05
CA GLY A 154 -1.28 24.89 -2.64
C GLY A 154 -2.39 24.26 -1.79
N LEU A 155 -3.10 23.22 -2.26
CA LEU A 155 -3.88 22.39 -1.34
C LEU A 155 -2.92 21.61 -0.42
N GLU A 156 -2.92 21.93 0.86
CA GLU A 156 -2.16 21.23 1.90
C GLU A 156 -3.05 20.26 2.66
N VAL A 157 -2.61 19.02 2.75
CA VAL A 157 -3.33 17.88 3.35
C VAL A 157 -2.42 17.10 4.28
N SER A 158 -2.96 16.25 5.15
CA SER A 158 -2.15 15.21 5.80
C SER A 158 -1.58 14.22 4.78
N LYS A 159 -0.40 13.69 5.07
CA LYS A 159 0.29 12.70 4.24
C LYS A 159 -0.51 11.43 3.97
N LEU A 160 -1.34 11.03 4.92
CA LEU A 160 -2.33 9.97 4.75
C LEU A 160 -3.72 10.59 4.57
N GLU A 161 -4.49 9.97 3.70
CA GLU A 161 -5.91 10.24 3.48
C GLU A 161 -6.73 9.14 4.17
N PHE A 162 -7.87 9.50 4.76
CA PHE A 162 -8.83 8.54 5.28
C PHE A 162 -9.99 8.37 4.30
N GLY A 163 -10.08 7.20 3.66
CA GLY A 163 -11.19 6.84 2.79
C GLY A 163 -12.42 6.39 3.58
N CYS A 164 -13.50 7.17 3.51
CA CYS A 164 -14.73 6.92 4.26
C CYS A 164 -15.60 5.80 3.67
N MET A 165 -15.34 5.32 2.45
CA MET A 165 -16.21 4.36 1.73
C MET A 165 -16.59 3.12 2.55
N GLY A 166 -15.65 2.58 3.33
CA GLY A 166 -15.86 1.40 4.17
C GLY A 166 -16.73 1.62 5.42
N LEU A 167 -17.14 2.85 5.72
CA LEU A 167 -18.02 3.15 6.86
C LEU A 167 -19.49 2.81 6.57
N THR A 168 -19.88 2.76 5.30
CA THR A 168 -21.27 2.55 4.87
C THR A 168 -21.38 1.40 3.86
N GLY A 169 -20.68 0.31 4.15
CA GLY A 169 -21.03 -1.00 3.63
C GLY A 169 -20.60 -1.32 2.20
N ALA A 170 -19.46 -0.78 1.76
CA ALA A 170 -18.88 -1.15 0.45
C ALA A 170 -18.16 -2.51 0.47
N TYR A 171 -17.54 -2.86 1.60
CA TYR A 171 -16.76 -4.10 1.78
C TYR A 171 -17.19 -4.91 3.02
N ASN A 172 -18.15 -4.39 3.77
CA ASN A 172 -18.53 -4.85 5.11
C ASN A 172 -20.01 -4.48 5.38
N SER A 173 -20.52 -4.80 6.56
CA SER A 173 -21.81 -4.28 7.02
C SER A 173 -21.70 -2.77 7.29
N ASN A 174 -22.82 -2.05 7.13
CA ASN A 174 -22.90 -0.65 7.54
C ASN A 174 -22.57 -0.52 9.03
N LEU A 175 -21.75 0.47 9.39
CA LEU A 175 -21.59 0.85 10.78
C LEU A 175 -22.79 1.67 11.25
N CYS A 176 -23.03 1.69 12.57
CA CYS A 176 -23.89 2.72 13.16
C CYS A 176 -23.21 4.09 13.03
N ASP A 177 -24.01 5.16 13.15
CA ASP A 177 -23.50 6.52 13.03
C ASP A 177 -22.45 6.81 14.12
N GLU A 178 -22.68 6.34 15.34
CA GLU A 178 -21.81 6.55 16.49
C GLU A 178 -20.40 5.98 16.27
N ASP A 179 -20.31 4.76 15.73
CA ASP A 179 -19.04 4.11 15.42
C ASP A 179 -18.33 4.81 14.26
N GLY A 180 -19.06 5.11 13.18
CA GLY A 180 -18.49 5.82 12.03
C GLY A 180 -17.93 7.19 12.40
N ILE A 181 -18.67 7.95 13.21
CA ILE A 181 -18.22 9.24 13.75
C ILE A 181 -16.98 9.06 14.63
N SER A 182 -16.98 8.05 15.50
CA SER A 182 -15.86 7.78 16.40
C SER A 182 -14.58 7.44 15.62
N ILE A 183 -14.69 6.70 14.53
CA ILE A 183 -13.56 6.37 13.65
C ILE A 183 -13.00 7.62 12.96
N ILE A 184 -13.87 8.47 12.42
CA ILE A 184 -13.46 9.74 11.78
C ILE A 184 -12.74 10.65 12.78
N LYS A 185 -13.27 10.78 14.00
CA LYS A 185 -12.64 11.53 15.09
C LYS A 185 -11.32 10.90 15.54
N TYR A 186 -11.24 9.58 15.54
CA TYR A 186 -10.00 8.87 15.85
C TYR A 186 -8.92 9.16 14.80
N ALA A 187 -9.24 9.06 13.50
CA ALA A 187 -8.32 9.44 12.42
C ALA A 187 -7.81 10.88 12.60
N PHE A 188 -8.70 11.81 12.96
CA PHE A 188 -8.34 13.20 13.25
C PHE A 188 -7.36 13.30 14.44
N SER A 189 -7.63 12.56 15.52
CA SER A 189 -6.75 12.51 16.70
C SER A 189 -5.35 11.97 16.39
N LYS A 190 -5.19 11.24 15.28
CA LYS A 190 -3.90 10.73 14.77
C LYS A 190 -3.22 11.67 13.78
N GLY A 191 -3.77 12.86 13.57
CA GLY A 191 -3.21 13.87 12.66
C GLY A 191 -3.68 13.75 11.21
N ILE A 192 -4.62 12.85 10.91
CA ILE A 192 -5.21 12.74 9.58
C ILE A 192 -6.24 13.84 9.42
N THR A 193 -6.04 14.70 8.42
CA THR A 193 -6.86 15.88 8.15
C THR A 193 -7.52 15.83 6.77
N PHE A 194 -7.12 14.88 5.93
CA PHE A 194 -7.66 14.68 4.58
C PHE A 194 -8.59 13.48 4.54
N TYR A 195 -9.84 13.73 4.18
CA TYR A 195 -10.90 12.74 4.17
C TYR A 195 -11.50 12.62 2.76
N ASP A 196 -11.71 11.40 2.31
CA ASP A 196 -12.27 11.08 1.00
C ASP A 196 -13.60 10.35 1.13
N THR A 197 -14.64 10.94 0.52
CA THR A 197 -15.96 10.34 0.38
C THR A 197 -16.43 10.47 -1.07
N ALA A 198 -17.69 10.12 -1.37
CA ALA A 198 -18.31 10.32 -2.68
C ALA A 198 -19.83 10.32 -2.55
N ASP A 199 -20.52 11.02 -3.45
CA ASP A 199 -21.98 10.97 -3.54
C ASP A 199 -22.51 9.53 -3.75
N ALA A 200 -21.78 8.70 -4.49
CA ALA A 200 -22.13 7.32 -4.78
C ALA A 200 -21.91 6.34 -3.61
N TYR A 201 -21.26 6.76 -2.52
CA TYR A 201 -20.95 5.87 -1.40
C TYR A 201 -22.13 5.74 -0.42
N GLY A 202 -22.49 4.48 -0.12
CA GLY A 202 -23.59 4.11 0.77
C GLY A 202 -24.95 4.42 0.16
N ARG A 203 -25.80 3.42 -0.09
CA ARG A 203 -27.12 3.67 -0.73
C ARG A 203 -28.13 4.27 0.27
N PRO A 204 -28.84 5.37 -0.06
CA PRO A 204 -28.72 6.13 -1.31
C PRO A 204 -27.49 7.05 -1.34
N HIS A 205 -27.15 7.74 -0.24
CA HIS A 205 -25.98 8.62 -0.12
C HIS A 205 -25.48 8.69 1.35
N THR A 206 -25.51 7.57 2.06
CA THR A 206 -25.35 7.55 3.53
C THR A 206 -23.94 7.92 3.98
N ASN A 207 -22.92 7.76 3.12
CA ASN A 207 -21.53 8.03 3.48
C ASN A 207 -21.24 9.52 3.70
N GLU A 208 -21.75 10.38 2.82
CA GLU A 208 -21.60 11.84 2.98
C GLU A 208 -22.38 12.35 4.20
N ILE A 209 -23.55 11.78 4.47
CA ILE A 209 -24.36 12.15 5.65
C ILE A 209 -23.62 11.78 6.94
N LEU A 210 -23.08 10.57 7.02
CA LEU A 210 -22.28 10.10 8.15
C LEU A 210 -21.03 10.96 8.34
N THR A 211 -20.31 11.21 7.25
CA THR A 211 -19.11 12.06 7.25
C THR A 211 -19.46 13.48 7.73
N GLY A 212 -20.54 14.07 7.23
CA GLY A 212 -21.03 15.38 7.65
C GLY A 212 -21.35 15.47 9.15
N LYS A 213 -22.03 14.46 9.70
CA LYS A 213 -22.29 14.35 11.15
C LYS A 213 -21.00 14.36 11.97
N ALA A 214 -19.95 13.70 11.49
CA ALA A 214 -18.64 13.68 12.14
C ALA A 214 -17.92 15.03 12.03
N LEU A 215 -17.96 15.67 10.85
CA LEU A 215 -17.31 16.96 10.59
C LEU A 215 -17.85 18.08 11.49
N LYS A 216 -19.15 18.07 11.84
CA LYS A 216 -19.74 19.01 12.80
C LYS A 216 -19.11 18.96 14.20
N GLN A 217 -18.48 17.83 14.54
CA GLN A 217 -17.83 17.61 15.84
C GLN A 217 -16.32 17.85 15.80
N LEU A 218 -15.81 18.32 14.65
CA LEU A 218 -14.39 18.55 14.42
C LEU A 218 -14.16 20.00 13.94
N PRO A 219 -12.97 20.56 14.15
CA PRO A 219 -12.62 21.88 13.64
C PRO A 219 -12.55 21.86 12.11
N ARG A 220 -13.61 22.33 11.44
CA ARG A 220 -13.78 22.28 9.98
C ARG A 220 -12.62 22.91 9.22
N GLU A 221 -12.03 23.98 9.74
CA GLU A 221 -10.89 24.69 9.16
C GLU A 221 -9.59 23.89 9.14
N LYS A 222 -9.50 22.84 9.96
CA LYS A 222 -8.35 21.93 9.99
C LYS A 222 -8.53 20.73 9.08
N ILE A 223 -9.70 20.56 8.47
CA ILE A 223 -10.04 19.40 7.66
C ILE A 223 -10.08 19.77 6.19
N GLN A 224 -9.54 18.91 5.34
CA GLN A 224 -9.69 18.96 3.90
C GLN A 224 -10.63 17.82 3.51
N ILE A 225 -11.83 18.17 3.02
CA ILE A 225 -12.81 17.17 2.56
C ILE A 225 -12.76 17.05 1.03
N ALA A 226 -12.52 15.83 0.57
CA ALA A 226 -12.71 15.43 -0.81
C ALA A 226 -14.04 14.68 -0.97
N THR A 227 -14.82 15.05 -1.97
CA THR A 227 -15.95 14.24 -2.44
C THR A 227 -15.98 14.17 -3.96
N LYS A 228 -16.81 13.29 -4.51
CA LYS A 228 -16.83 12.96 -5.94
C LYS A 228 -18.24 12.98 -6.49
N PHE A 229 -18.33 13.23 -7.80
CA PHE A 229 -19.57 13.26 -8.56
C PHE A 229 -19.48 12.45 -9.85
N GLY A 230 -20.63 12.32 -10.50
CA GLY A 230 -20.72 11.87 -11.90
C GLY A 230 -21.14 10.42 -12.07
N ILE A 231 -21.30 9.64 -10.99
CA ILE A 231 -21.94 8.32 -11.07
C ILE A 231 -23.44 8.50 -10.83
N GLU A 232 -24.21 8.57 -11.92
CA GLU A 232 -25.66 8.72 -11.85
C GLU A 232 -26.34 7.43 -11.40
N LYS A 233 -25.82 6.29 -11.88
CA LYS A 233 -26.33 4.97 -11.50
C LYS A 233 -25.22 3.95 -11.56
N ALA A 234 -25.04 3.22 -10.47
CA ALA A 234 -24.19 2.02 -10.45
C ALA A 234 -25.05 0.78 -10.19
N VAL A 235 -24.97 -0.21 -11.08
CA VAL A 235 -25.47 -1.56 -10.81
C VAL A 235 -24.38 -2.57 -11.18
N ILE A 236 -24.57 -3.83 -10.80
CA ILE A 236 -23.55 -4.89 -10.88
C ILE A 236 -22.91 -5.00 -12.28
N SER A 237 -23.68 -4.79 -13.35
CA SER A 237 -23.22 -4.95 -14.73
C SER A 237 -22.88 -3.65 -15.46
N HIS A 238 -23.29 -2.49 -14.94
CA HIS A 238 -23.11 -1.22 -15.64
C HIS A 238 -23.09 -0.02 -14.70
N MET A 239 -22.33 0.98 -15.10
CA MET A 239 -22.24 2.28 -14.45
C MET A 239 -22.61 3.34 -15.47
N ILE A 240 -23.62 4.15 -15.15
CA ILE A 240 -23.99 5.33 -15.91
C ILE A 240 -23.23 6.50 -15.32
N VAL A 241 -22.42 7.12 -16.17
CA VAL A 241 -21.62 8.30 -15.84
C VAL A 241 -22.24 9.51 -16.52
N ASN A 242 -22.34 10.63 -15.80
CA ASN A 242 -22.88 11.88 -16.29
C ASN A 242 -21.96 13.03 -15.87
N GLY A 243 -21.27 13.61 -16.85
CA GLY A 243 -20.36 14.74 -16.69
C GLY A 243 -20.97 16.06 -17.15
N SER A 244 -22.28 16.11 -17.43
CA SER A 244 -22.91 17.34 -17.93
C SER A 244 -22.86 18.47 -16.88
N PRO A 245 -22.58 19.72 -17.27
CA PRO A 245 -22.40 20.82 -16.32
C PRO A 245 -23.57 21.01 -15.34
N ASP A 246 -24.80 20.81 -15.80
CA ASP A 246 -26.01 20.92 -14.96
C ASP A 246 -26.06 19.81 -13.91
N TYR A 247 -25.71 18.58 -14.29
CA TYR A 247 -25.64 17.46 -13.35
C TYR A 247 -24.54 17.68 -12.31
N VAL A 248 -23.34 18.11 -12.73
CA VAL A 248 -22.23 18.43 -11.81
C VAL A 248 -22.64 19.47 -10.76
N ARG A 249 -23.31 20.56 -11.18
CA ARG A 249 -23.82 21.59 -10.26
C ARG A 249 -24.84 21.01 -9.28
N SER A 250 -25.79 20.20 -9.76
CA SER A 250 -26.79 19.55 -8.91
C SER A 250 -26.17 18.59 -7.88
N CYS A 251 -25.16 17.81 -8.28
CA CYS A 251 -24.42 16.94 -7.37
C CYS A 251 -23.67 17.74 -6.32
N CYS A 252 -23.09 18.89 -6.69
CA CYS A 252 -22.33 19.74 -5.77
C CYS A 252 -23.23 20.30 -4.68
N GLU A 253 -24.37 20.90 -5.06
CA GLU A 253 -25.37 21.41 -4.12
C GLU A 253 -25.90 20.32 -3.18
N ALA A 254 -26.18 19.13 -3.73
CA ALA A 254 -26.65 18.00 -2.93
C ALA A 254 -25.57 17.49 -1.96
N SER A 255 -24.30 17.46 -2.39
CA SER A 255 -23.17 17.02 -1.55
C SER A 255 -22.92 18.00 -0.40
N LEU A 256 -22.96 19.31 -0.68
CA LEU A 256 -22.86 20.36 0.35
C LEU A 256 -23.96 20.20 1.42
N LYS A 257 -25.19 19.90 1.00
CA LYS A 257 -26.32 19.65 1.90
C LYS A 257 -26.16 18.37 2.72
N ARG A 258 -25.70 17.27 2.12
CA ARG A 258 -25.51 15.99 2.81
C ARG A 258 -24.36 16.03 3.82
N LEU A 259 -23.24 16.64 3.43
CA LEU A 259 -22.10 16.89 4.31
C LEU A 259 -22.40 17.97 5.36
N ASP A 260 -23.39 18.82 5.10
CA ASP A 260 -23.74 20.01 5.88
C ASP A 260 -22.52 20.92 6.12
N VAL A 261 -21.85 21.28 5.03
CA VAL A 261 -20.67 22.14 5.00
C VAL A 261 -20.87 23.31 4.05
N ALA A 262 -20.23 24.45 4.35
CA ALA A 262 -20.28 25.63 3.49
C ALA A 262 -19.43 25.52 2.21
N TYR A 263 -18.45 24.62 2.20
CA TYR A 263 -17.57 24.40 1.05
C TYR A 263 -16.98 22.98 1.05
N ILE A 264 -16.66 22.51 -0.16
CA ILE A 264 -15.87 21.30 -0.43
C ILE A 264 -14.46 21.74 -0.77
N ASP A 265 -13.44 21.10 -0.18
CA ASP A 265 -12.04 21.46 -0.47
C ASP A 265 -11.65 20.96 -1.86
N LEU A 266 -11.84 19.67 -2.13
CA LEU A 266 -11.47 19.01 -3.39
C LEU A 266 -12.67 18.27 -3.98
N TYR A 267 -13.03 18.59 -5.22
CA TYR A 267 -14.18 17.98 -5.89
C TYR A 267 -13.72 17.17 -7.10
N TYR A 268 -13.93 15.86 -7.04
CA TYR A 268 -13.50 14.94 -8.08
C TYR A 268 -14.61 14.61 -9.07
N GLN A 269 -14.30 14.60 -10.36
CA GLN A 269 -15.05 13.74 -11.27
C GLN A 269 -14.66 12.28 -10.97
N HIS A 270 -15.62 11.48 -10.49
CA HIS A 270 -15.37 10.12 -10.01
C HIS A 270 -14.97 9.19 -11.16
N ARG A 271 -15.57 9.37 -12.34
CA ARG A 271 -15.26 8.64 -13.57
C ARG A 271 -15.43 9.57 -14.75
N VAL A 272 -14.54 9.48 -15.73
CA VAL A 272 -14.62 10.30 -16.95
C VAL A 272 -15.84 9.87 -17.77
N ASP A 273 -16.71 10.84 -18.05
CA ASP A 273 -17.81 10.65 -18.99
C ASP A 273 -17.25 10.59 -20.43
N ILE A 274 -17.68 9.60 -21.19
CA ILE A 274 -17.28 9.42 -22.59
C ILE A 274 -18.20 10.16 -23.57
N ASN A 275 -19.39 10.55 -23.12
CA ASN A 275 -20.40 11.23 -23.94
C ASN A 275 -20.37 12.75 -23.78
N VAL A 276 -19.76 13.26 -22.69
CA VAL A 276 -19.58 14.69 -22.43
C VAL A 276 -18.10 15.06 -22.59
N LEU A 277 -17.83 16.21 -23.19
CA LEU A 277 -16.47 16.73 -23.31
C LEU A 277 -15.92 17.07 -21.93
N ILE A 278 -14.67 16.67 -21.67
CA ILE A 278 -14.05 16.88 -20.35
C ILE A 278 -13.94 18.36 -20.02
N GLU A 279 -13.75 19.19 -21.05
CA GLU A 279 -13.72 20.64 -20.98
C GLU A 279 -15.01 21.23 -20.41
N GLU A 280 -16.17 20.69 -20.82
CA GLU A 280 -17.46 21.12 -20.30
C GLU A 280 -17.61 20.72 -18.83
N THR A 281 -17.21 19.50 -18.48
CA THR A 281 -17.30 19.00 -17.10
C THR A 281 -16.45 19.81 -16.12
N VAL A 282 -15.18 20.09 -16.45
CA VAL A 282 -14.26 20.79 -15.53
C VAL A 282 -14.41 22.32 -15.54
N SER A 283 -15.27 22.86 -16.41
CA SER A 283 -15.62 24.29 -16.41
C SER A 283 -16.50 24.69 -15.22
N VAL A 284 -17.04 23.73 -14.46
CA VAL A 284 -17.81 24.00 -13.25
C VAL A 284 -16.88 24.43 -12.12
N SER A 285 -17.13 25.61 -11.54
CA SER A 285 -16.25 26.21 -10.55
C SER A 285 -16.28 25.46 -9.21
N ALA A 286 -15.12 24.93 -8.81
CA ALA A 286 -14.82 24.49 -7.45
C ALA A 286 -13.43 25.00 -7.06
N ARG A 287 -13.16 25.10 -5.76
CA ARG A 287 -11.87 25.63 -5.27
C ARG A 287 -10.68 24.79 -5.74
N TYR A 288 -10.80 23.47 -5.63
CA TYR A 288 -9.86 22.51 -6.20
C TYR A 288 -10.65 21.43 -6.93
N ILE A 289 -10.25 21.14 -8.16
CA ILE A 289 -10.83 20.08 -8.99
C ILE A 289 -9.86 18.91 -9.07
N GLY A 290 -10.38 17.70 -8.93
CA GLY A 290 -9.65 16.47 -9.20
C GLY A 290 -10.33 15.62 -10.26
N LEU A 291 -9.58 14.66 -10.80
CA LEU A 291 -10.09 13.63 -11.70
C LEU A 291 -9.79 12.25 -11.09
N SER A 292 -10.61 11.24 -11.39
CA SER A 292 -10.31 9.85 -11.06
C SER A 292 -10.42 8.97 -12.30
N GLU A 293 -9.47 8.04 -12.44
CA GLU A 293 -9.41 7.08 -13.55
C GLU A 293 -9.44 7.78 -14.93
N ALA A 294 -8.73 8.91 -15.06
CA ALA A 294 -8.65 9.67 -16.30
C ALA A 294 -7.41 9.29 -17.13
N SER A 295 -7.58 9.20 -18.45
CA SER A 295 -6.50 8.95 -19.38
C SER A 295 -5.58 10.18 -19.57
N PRO A 296 -4.34 10.00 -20.05
CA PRO A 296 -3.42 11.10 -20.32
C PRO A 296 -4.00 12.23 -21.21
N ASP A 297 -4.74 11.86 -22.26
CA ASP A 297 -5.43 12.84 -23.14
C ASP A 297 -6.42 13.69 -22.34
N LYS A 298 -7.30 13.03 -21.57
CA LYS A 298 -8.32 13.70 -20.77
C LYS A 298 -7.72 14.60 -19.71
N ILE A 299 -6.62 14.19 -19.08
CA ILE A 299 -5.87 15.01 -18.12
C ILE A 299 -5.34 16.29 -18.78
N ARG A 300 -4.68 16.19 -19.94
CA ARG A 300 -4.14 17.36 -20.65
C ARG A 300 -5.23 18.35 -21.05
N ARG A 301 -6.32 17.83 -21.61
CA ARG A 301 -7.47 18.63 -22.05
C ARG A 301 -8.17 19.32 -20.89
N ALA A 302 -8.41 18.59 -19.80
CA ALA A 302 -8.98 19.16 -18.58
C ALA A 302 -8.09 20.27 -18.00
N TYR A 303 -6.78 20.02 -17.90
CA TYR A 303 -5.81 20.96 -17.35
C TYR A 303 -5.70 22.26 -18.16
N ALA A 304 -5.91 22.18 -19.48
CA ALA A 304 -5.93 23.37 -20.35
C ALA A 304 -7.11 24.32 -20.06
N ILE A 305 -8.22 23.79 -19.52
CA ILE A 305 -9.41 24.56 -19.15
C ILE A 305 -9.35 25.01 -17.70
N HIS A 306 -9.08 24.08 -16.79
CA HIS A 306 -9.01 24.35 -15.36
C HIS A 306 -7.81 23.62 -14.74
N PRO A 307 -7.01 24.31 -13.91
CA PRO A 307 -6.05 23.66 -13.02
C PRO A 307 -6.57 22.39 -12.34
N ILE A 308 -6.06 21.23 -12.74
CA ILE A 308 -6.33 19.97 -12.04
C ILE A 308 -5.38 19.87 -10.85
N THR A 309 -5.95 19.65 -9.67
CA THR A 309 -5.23 19.59 -8.39
C THR A 309 -4.72 18.17 -8.14
N ALA A 310 -5.58 17.18 -8.33
CA ALA A 310 -5.27 15.81 -8.00
C ALA A 310 -5.83 14.84 -9.04
N LEU A 311 -5.13 13.74 -9.24
CA LEU A 311 -5.58 12.59 -10.02
C LEU A 311 -5.61 11.37 -9.09
N GLN A 312 -6.78 10.77 -8.93
CA GLN A 312 -6.97 9.57 -8.13
C GLN A 312 -6.95 8.31 -9.01
N MET A 313 -5.97 7.42 -8.79
CA MET A 313 -5.74 6.21 -9.59
C MET A 313 -5.49 4.99 -8.70
N GLU A 314 -5.79 3.78 -9.18
CA GLU A 314 -5.27 2.57 -8.54
C GLU A 314 -3.74 2.51 -8.70
N TRP A 315 -3.02 2.42 -7.58
CA TRP A 315 -1.57 2.26 -7.63
C TRP A 315 -1.06 1.52 -6.40
N SER A 316 -0.39 0.39 -6.62
CA SER A 316 0.17 -0.46 -5.57
C SER A 316 1.36 -1.24 -6.12
N ARG A 317 1.97 -2.12 -5.31
CA ARG A 317 2.94 -3.09 -5.83
C ARG A 317 2.35 -4.05 -6.87
N TRP A 318 1.03 -4.22 -6.88
CA TRP A 318 0.31 -5.11 -7.80
C TRP A 318 -0.18 -4.39 -9.07
N THR A 319 -0.45 -3.09 -8.99
CA THR A 319 -1.02 -2.30 -10.10
C THR A 319 -0.09 -1.12 -10.35
N ARG A 320 0.66 -1.14 -11.47
CA ARG A 320 1.73 -0.17 -11.79
C ARG A 320 1.60 0.47 -13.17
N ASP A 321 0.46 0.27 -13.83
CA ASP A 321 0.22 0.69 -15.22
C ASP A 321 0.34 2.21 -15.43
N ILE A 322 0.16 3.00 -14.36
CA ILE A 322 0.21 4.47 -14.43
C ILE A 322 1.64 5.04 -14.51
N GLU A 323 2.68 4.23 -14.30
CA GLU A 323 4.07 4.73 -14.13
C GLU A 323 4.72 5.22 -15.42
N GLU A 324 4.32 4.68 -16.57
CA GLU A 324 4.94 5.02 -17.86
C GLU A 324 4.46 6.37 -18.40
N GLU A 325 3.16 6.67 -18.29
CA GLU A 325 2.57 7.86 -18.91
C GLU A 325 1.94 8.83 -17.90
N ILE A 326 1.10 8.33 -16.98
CA ILE A 326 0.32 9.19 -16.08
C ILE A 326 1.21 9.86 -15.02
N ILE A 327 2.14 9.13 -14.40
CA ILE A 327 3.03 9.70 -13.39
C ILE A 327 3.92 10.81 -13.99
N PRO A 328 4.62 10.61 -15.12
CA PRO A 328 5.38 11.68 -15.77
C PRO A 328 4.52 12.87 -16.16
N LEU A 329 3.30 12.63 -16.66
CA LEU A 329 2.36 13.69 -17.02
C LEU A 329 1.94 14.53 -15.81
N CYS A 330 1.48 13.89 -14.74
CA CYS A 330 1.11 14.59 -13.51
C CYS A 330 2.29 15.38 -12.95
N ARG A 331 3.51 14.84 -13.11
CA ARG A 331 4.76 15.51 -12.76
C ARG A 331 5.03 16.76 -13.58
N GLU A 332 4.87 16.67 -14.89
CA GLU A 332 5.02 17.80 -15.81
C GLU A 332 4.04 18.93 -15.47
N LEU A 333 2.78 18.58 -15.19
CA LEU A 333 1.70 19.52 -14.95
C LEU A 333 1.58 19.98 -13.49
N GLY A 334 2.35 19.41 -12.57
CA GLY A 334 2.29 19.76 -11.15
C GLY A 334 1.02 19.28 -10.44
N ILE A 335 0.41 18.19 -10.94
CA ILE A 335 -0.79 17.51 -10.41
C ILE A 335 -0.36 16.50 -9.34
N GLY A 336 -1.13 16.39 -8.25
CA GLY A 336 -0.94 15.37 -7.22
C GLY A 336 -1.51 14.02 -7.62
N ILE A 337 -0.84 12.93 -7.23
CA ILE A 337 -1.41 11.59 -7.39
C ILE A 337 -1.92 11.12 -6.05
N VAL A 338 -3.18 10.69 -6.01
CA VAL A 338 -3.84 10.14 -4.83
C VAL A 338 -4.12 8.67 -5.10
N PRO A 339 -3.28 7.74 -4.61
CA PRO A 339 -3.44 6.32 -4.90
C PRO A 339 -4.57 5.71 -4.08
N TYR A 340 -5.52 5.03 -4.73
CA TYR A 340 -6.44 4.13 -4.02
C TYR A 340 -5.94 2.67 -4.09
N SER A 341 -6.40 1.86 -3.13
CA SER A 341 -5.95 0.47 -2.94
C SER A 341 -4.42 0.28 -2.85
N PRO A 342 -3.65 1.14 -2.15
CA PRO A 342 -2.19 1.02 -2.09
C PRO A 342 -1.71 -0.29 -1.48
N LEU A 343 -2.55 -0.94 -0.66
CA LEU A 343 -2.31 -2.25 -0.06
C LEU A 343 -2.78 -3.41 -0.94
N GLY A 344 -3.01 -3.20 -2.24
CA GLY A 344 -3.44 -4.26 -3.15
C GLY A 344 -4.75 -4.90 -2.71
N ARG A 345 -5.72 -4.07 -2.29
CA ARG A 345 -7.04 -4.52 -1.79
C ARG A 345 -6.94 -5.43 -0.56
N GLY A 346 -5.95 -5.19 0.30
CA GLY A 346 -5.72 -5.95 1.53
C GLY A 346 -4.64 -7.03 1.40
N PHE A 347 -4.16 -7.32 0.19
CA PHE A 347 -3.10 -8.31 -0.03
C PHE A 347 -1.80 -7.99 0.72
N PHE A 348 -1.43 -6.72 0.80
CA PHE A 348 -0.20 -6.26 1.48
C PHE A 348 -0.43 -5.83 2.94
N ALA A 349 -1.61 -6.10 3.53
CA ALA A 349 -1.98 -5.61 4.86
C ALA A 349 -1.49 -6.48 6.04
N GLY A 350 -0.83 -7.62 5.79
CA GLY A 350 -0.41 -8.55 6.84
C GLY A 350 -1.57 -9.36 7.45
N LYS A 351 -1.27 -10.46 8.15
CA LYS A 351 -2.26 -11.43 8.64
C LYS A 351 -3.10 -10.91 9.83
N GLY A 352 -2.54 -10.02 10.66
CA GLY A 352 -3.23 -9.44 11.83
C GLY A 352 -4.51 -8.66 11.48
N VAL A 353 -4.57 -8.08 10.28
CA VAL A 353 -5.74 -7.38 9.74
C VAL A 353 -6.79 -8.35 9.16
N VAL A 354 -6.38 -9.54 8.73
CA VAL A 354 -7.26 -10.53 8.07
C VAL A 354 -7.88 -11.51 9.09
N GLU A 355 -7.14 -11.92 10.12
CA GLU A 355 -7.64 -12.82 11.19
C GLU A 355 -8.55 -12.11 12.21
N SER A 356 -8.47 -10.79 12.32
CA SER A 356 -9.34 -9.98 13.19
C SER A 356 -10.69 -9.62 12.55
N LEU A 357 -10.91 -9.99 11.29
CA LEU A 357 -12.22 -9.95 10.64
C LEU A 357 -13.04 -11.18 11.06
N ALA A 358 -13.46 -11.20 12.32
CA ALA A 358 -14.50 -12.11 12.78
C ALA A 358 -15.85 -11.71 12.16
N THR A 359 -16.67 -12.73 11.89
CA THR A 359 -17.98 -12.68 11.22
C THR A 359 -19.02 -11.79 11.90
N ASP A 360 -18.76 -11.27 13.11
CA ASP A 360 -19.55 -10.23 13.77
C ASP A 360 -18.68 -9.41 14.74
N SER A 361 -18.54 -8.10 14.46
CA SER A 361 -18.29 -6.98 15.39
C SER A 361 -17.04 -6.97 16.32
N SER A 362 -16.12 -6.01 16.08
CA SER A 362 -15.86 -4.85 16.98
C SER A 362 -14.60 -4.05 16.54
N LEU A 363 -14.80 -3.11 15.60
CA LEU A 363 -13.74 -2.37 14.89
C LEU A 363 -13.00 -1.29 15.73
N VAL A 364 -13.43 -1.01 16.97
CA VAL A 364 -12.85 0.08 17.79
C VAL A 364 -11.46 -0.28 18.36
N LYS A 365 -11.18 -1.56 18.62
CA LYS A 365 -9.84 -2.04 19.02
C LYS A 365 -8.92 -2.26 17.81
N LEU A 366 -9.48 -2.75 16.71
CA LEU A 366 -8.78 -3.08 15.46
C LEU A 366 -8.07 -1.88 14.82
N ILE A 367 -8.66 -0.69 14.84
CA ILE A 367 -8.13 0.46 14.09
C ILE A 367 -6.87 1.02 14.76
N GLY A 368 -6.74 0.90 16.08
CA GLY A 368 -5.53 1.28 16.81
C GLY A 368 -4.34 0.39 16.48
N GLU A 369 -4.58 -0.90 16.25
CA GLU A 369 -3.57 -1.90 15.89
C GLU A 369 -3.27 -1.88 14.38
N ALA A 370 -4.31 -1.83 13.54
CA ALA A 370 -4.18 -1.72 12.08
C ALA A 370 -3.50 -0.41 11.64
N LEU A 371 -3.76 0.74 12.28
CA LEU A 371 -3.02 1.98 11.98
C LEU A 371 -1.59 1.95 12.50
N LYS A 372 -1.31 1.23 13.60
CA LYS A 372 0.05 0.96 14.06
C LYS A 372 0.79 0.06 13.07
N GLU A 373 0.16 -1.02 12.60
CA GLU A 373 0.69 -1.95 11.60
C GLU A 373 0.89 -1.29 10.24
N ILE A 374 -0.07 -0.50 9.72
CA ILE A 374 0.08 0.26 8.48
C ILE A 374 1.25 1.27 8.59
N SER A 375 1.44 1.90 9.76
CA SER A 375 2.59 2.78 10.00
C SER A 375 3.91 2.04 10.19
N ASN A 376 3.87 0.80 10.66
CA ASN A 376 5.04 -0.05 10.87
C ASN A 376 5.47 -0.77 9.57
N VAL A 377 4.54 -1.00 8.64
CA VAL A 377 4.78 -1.66 7.34
C VAL A 377 5.25 -0.68 6.26
N VAL A 378 5.02 0.63 6.46
CA VAL A 378 5.55 1.69 5.59
C VAL A 378 6.42 2.62 6.44
N PRO A 379 7.74 2.35 6.55
CA PRO A 379 8.64 3.24 7.27
C PRO A 379 8.56 4.64 6.67
N ILE A 380 8.42 5.68 7.51
CA ILE A 380 8.27 7.08 7.08
C ILE A 380 9.47 7.60 6.27
N GLU A 381 10.61 6.94 6.41
CA GLU A 381 11.88 7.15 5.70
C GLU A 381 11.79 6.68 4.25
N VAL A 382 11.03 5.62 4.01
CA VAL A 382 10.51 5.25 2.69
C VAL A 382 9.38 6.20 2.28
N VAL A 383 9.27 7.41 2.88
CA VAL A 383 8.40 8.52 2.46
C VAL A 383 9.01 9.95 2.52
N ALA A 384 10.33 10.14 2.75
CA ALA A 384 11.01 11.42 2.50
C ALA A 384 12.54 11.29 2.27
N GLY A 385 13.06 11.70 1.10
CA GLY A 385 14.50 11.65 0.79
C GLY A 385 15.18 13.03 0.84
N SER A 386 16.37 13.11 1.47
CA SER A 386 17.29 14.26 1.39
C SER A 386 18.66 13.81 0.83
N ARG A 387 19.44 14.74 0.26
CA ARG A 387 20.68 14.49 -0.51
C ARG A 387 21.94 14.57 0.36
N SER A 388 22.85 13.59 0.25
CA SER A 388 24.31 13.81 0.19
C SER A 388 25.07 12.54 -0.28
N TYR A 389 26.27 12.76 -0.82
CA TYR A 389 27.05 11.89 -1.72
C TYR A 389 27.77 10.72 -1.05
N THR A 390 27.71 9.50 -1.62
CA THR A 390 28.83 8.78 -2.30
C THR A 390 28.47 7.32 -2.65
N ASN A 391 28.60 7.01 -3.94
CA ASN A 391 28.75 5.72 -4.63
C ASN A 391 28.73 4.40 -3.82
N LEU A 392 27.57 3.71 -3.80
CA LEU A 392 27.39 2.27 -4.12
C LEU A 392 25.98 1.72 -3.79
N ASP A 393 25.07 2.52 -3.23
CA ASP A 393 23.71 2.08 -2.91
C ASP A 393 22.69 2.63 -3.91
N HIS A 394 22.23 1.78 -4.82
CA HIS A 394 21.11 2.09 -5.71
C HIS A 394 19.98 1.14 -5.39
N LEU A 395 18.92 1.64 -4.74
CA LEU A 395 17.50 1.33 -4.92
C LEU A 395 16.69 1.95 -3.76
N GLU A 396 16.30 3.23 -3.85
CA GLU A 396 15.29 3.79 -2.92
C GLU A 396 14.29 4.76 -3.58
N TRP A 397 13.12 4.81 -2.93
CA TRP A 397 11.76 5.09 -3.40
C TRP A 397 11.41 6.58 -3.63
N LYS A 398 10.38 6.85 -4.46
CA LYS A 398 9.79 8.17 -4.68
C LYS A 398 8.33 8.19 -4.21
N PHE A 399 7.95 9.26 -3.51
CA PHE A 399 6.63 9.41 -2.89
C PHE A 399 5.63 10.08 -3.79
N ALA A 400 4.37 10.01 -3.38
CA ALA A 400 3.21 10.65 -4.00
C ALA A 400 3.24 12.19 -3.84
N ASN A 401 4.33 12.81 -4.25
CA ASN A 401 4.31 14.14 -4.82
C ASN A 401 4.94 14.05 -6.22
N THR A 402 4.64 15.04 -7.04
CA THR A 402 5.37 15.31 -8.26
C THR A 402 6.76 15.85 -7.86
N PRO A 403 7.90 15.13 -8.10
CA PRO A 403 9.20 15.71 -7.80
C PRO A 403 9.36 17.09 -8.46
N PRO A 404 9.91 18.09 -7.76
CA PRO A 404 10.14 19.40 -8.33
C PRO A 404 11.07 19.31 -9.54
N LYS A 405 10.87 20.22 -10.52
CA LYS A 405 11.81 20.42 -11.63
C LYS A 405 13.20 20.72 -11.03
N LYS A 406 14.22 19.99 -11.48
CA LYS A 406 15.62 20.28 -11.14
C LYS A 406 16.05 21.63 -11.68
#